data_AF-A0A5C3LT11-F1
#
_entry.id   AF-A0A5C3LT11-F1
#
_cell.length_a   1.000
_cell.length_b   1.000
_cell.length_c   1.000
_cell.angle_alpha   90.00
_cell.angle_beta   90.00
_cell.angle_gamma   90.00
#
_symmetry.space_group_name_H-M   'P 1'
#
loop_
_entity.id
_entity.type
_entity.pdbx_description
1 polymer ?
#
loop_
_entity_poly.entity_id
_entity_poly.type
_entity_poly.pdbx_seq_one_letter_code
_entity_poly.pdbx_strand_id
1 'polypeptide(L)' 'VPRPRNAFILFRCDFVRQEKLPATVEKDHRNISRIAGKVWKALSEEQKAPWVEMAKREKENHYAMNPGYKY' A
#
# COMPACT_ATOMS: atom_id res chain seq x y z
N VAL A 1 1.85 -16.99 -8.48
CA VAL A 1 2.34 -15.59 -8.49
C VAL A 1 1.66 -14.81 -7.39
N PRO A 2 2.37 -14.07 -6.51
CA PRO A 2 1.74 -13.29 -5.44
C PRO A 2 0.84 -12.21 -6.01
N ARG A 3 -0.26 -11.85 -5.32
CA ARG A 3 -1.17 -10.80 -5.79
C ARG A 3 -0.44 -9.46 -5.98
N PRO A 4 -0.75 -8.69 -7.04
CA PRO A 4 -0.25 -7.33 -7.17
C PRO A 4 -0.75 -6.48 -6.00
N ARG A 5 0.09 -5.56 -5.51
CA ARG A 5 -0.24 -4.72 -4.37
C ARG A 5 -1.28 -3.69 -4.80
N ASN A 6 -2.31 -3.50 -3.97
CA ASN A 6 -3.28 -2.43 -4.19
C ASN A 6 -2.77 -1.10 -3.62
N ALA A 7 -3.51 -0.01 -3.88
CA ALA A 7 -3.13 1.34 -3.49
C ALA A 7 -2.86 1.48 -1.98
N PHE A 8 -3.67 0.83 -1.14
CA PHE A 8 -3.49 0.86 0.31
C PHE A 8 -2.24 0.08 0.76
N ILE A 9 -1.92 -1.04 0.13
CA ILE A 9 -0.70 -1.81 0.47
C ILE A 9 0.54 -1.01 0.10
N LEU A 10 0.56 -0.35 -1.05
CA LEU A 10 1.64 0.56 -1.44
C LEU A 10 1.81 1.70 -0.43
N PHE A 11 0.70 2.35 -0.07
CA PHE A 11 0.69 3.40 0.95
C PHE A 11 1.18 2.89 2.30
N ARG A 12 0.74 1.70 2.75
CA ARG A 12 1.16 1.13 4.04
C ARG A 12 2.65 0.81 4.05
N CYS A 13 3.18 0.25 2.96
CA CYS A 13 4.62 -0.02 2.82
C CYS A 13 5.43 1.28 2.93
N ASP A 14 4.99 2.34 2.26
CA ASP A 14 5.65 3.63 2.36
C ASP A 14 5.49 4.26 3.75
N PHE A 15 4.30 4.19 4.35
CA PHE A 15 4.02 4.68 5.70
C PHE A 15 4.91 4.01 6.77
N VAL A 16 5.17 2.71 6.63
CA VAL A 16 6.13 1.98 7.48
C VAL A 16 7.56 2.43 7.19
N ARG A 17 7.92 2.58 5.91
CA ARG A 17 9.28 2.95 5.47
C ARG A 17 9.65 4.38 5.85
N GLN A 18 8.69 5.30 5.91
CA GLN A 18 8.91 6.68 6.30
C GLN A 18 9.30 6.84 7.78
N GLU A 19 9.37 5.75 8.57
CA GLU A 19 9.81 5.75 9.98
C GLU A 19 9.17 6.86 10.82
N LYS A 20 7.94 7.27 10.50
CA LYS A 20 7.17 8.25 11.28
C LYS A 20 6.78 7.73 12.68
N LEU A 21 7.19 6.52 13.02
CA LEU A 21 7.05 5.90 14.33
C LEU A 21 8.43 5.92 14.99
N PRO A 22 8.55 6.45 16.22
CA PRO A 22 9.84 6.50 16.90
C PRO A 22 10.43 5.09 17.01
N ALA A 23 11.75 4.96 16.85
CA ALA A 23 12.48 3.68 16.90
C ALA A 23 12.22 2.83 18.16
N THR A 24 11.63 3.45 19.19
CA THR A 24 11.26 2.85 20.49
C THR A 24 9.80 2.38 20.58
N VAL A 25 8.90 2.76 19.65
CA VAL A 25 7.46 2.53 19.79
C VAL A 25 6.91 1.81 18.54
N GLU A 26 6.52 0.56 18.79
CA GLU A 26 5.69 -0.31 17.95
C GLU A 26 6.34 -0.97 16.72
N LYS A 27 7.05 -2.06 16.99
CA LYS A 27 7.18 -3.20 16.06
C LYS A 27 5.86 -3.95 15.84
N ASP A 28 4.77 -3.52 16.48
CA ASP A 28 3.47 -4.17 16.36
C ASP A 28 2.76 -3.71 15.09
N HIS A 29 2.94 -4.51 14.02
CA HIS A 29 2.29 -4.31 12.73
C HIS A 29 0.75 -4.18 12.81
N ARG A 30 0.11 -4.63 13.90
CA ARG A 30 -1.33 -4.46 14.12
C ARG A 30 -1.70 -2.99 14.32
N ASN A 31 -0.94 -2.28 15.14
CA ASN A 31 -1.22 -0.87 15.43
C ASN A 31 -0.85 0.03 14.26
N ILE A 32 0.25 -0.28 13.57
CA ILE A 32 0.63 0.39 12.31
C ILE A 32 -0.50 0.27 11.28
N SER A 33 -1.06 -0.93 11.12
CA SER A 33 -2.15 -1.14 10.16
C SER A 33 -3.42 -0.37 10.54
N ARG A 34 -3.73 -0.25 11.84
CA ARG A 34 -4.85 0.55 12.33
C ARG A 34 -4.63 2.05 12.06
N ILE A 35 -3.44 2.58 12.33
CA ILE A 35 -3.10 3.99 12.10
C ILE A 35 -3.09 4.28 10.60
N ALA A 36 -2.37 3.49 9.81
CA ALA A 36 -2.33 3.63 8.36
C ALA A 36 -3.74 3.57 7.75
N GLY A 37 -4.61 2.69 8.23
CA GLY A 37 -6.02 2.64 7.81
C GLY A 37 -6.80 3.91 8.12
N LYS A 38 -6.57 4.55 9.29
CA LYS A 38 -7.18 5.84 9.64
C LYS A 38 -6.64 6.97 8.76
N VAL A 39 -5.33 7.06 8.60
CA VAL A 39 -4.69 8.08 7.76
C VAL A 39 -5.16 7.94 6.32
N TRP A 40 -5.14 6.71 5.77
CA TRP A 40 -5.63 6.43 4.42
C TRP A 40 -7.08 6.86 4.22
N LYS A 41 -7.96 6.64 5.20
CA LYS A 41 -9.35 7.12 5.11
C LYS A 41 -9.43 8.65 5.14
N ALA A 42 -8.57 9.30 5.91
CA ALA A 42 -8.51 10.76 6.03
C ALA A 42 -7.84 11.48 4.84
N LEU A 43 -7.03 10.79 4.03
CA LEU A 43 -6.45 11.37 2.82
C LEU A 43 -7.55 11.80 1.82
N SER A 44 -7.30 12.88 1.10
CA SER A 44 -8.14 13.30 -0.03
C SER A 44 -7.96 12.37 -1.23
N GLU A 45 -8.87 12.45 -2.21
CA GLU A 45 -8.74 11.67 -3.44
C GLU A 45 -7.48 12.04 -4.23
N GLU A 46 -7.09 13.30 -4.22
CA GLU A 46 -5.85 13.78 -4.86
C GLU A 46 -4.61 13.15 -4.21
N GLN A 47 -4.61 13.01 -2.88
CA GLN A 47 -3.52 12.34 -2.17
C GLN A 47 -3.50 10.83 -2.39
N LYS A 48 -4.65 10.22 -2.67
CA LYS A 48 -4.79 8.79 -3.03
C LYS A 48 -4.46 8.53 -4.49
N ALA A 49 -4.68 9.50 -5.37
CA ALA A 49 -4.46 9.39 -6.82
C ALA A 49 -3.10 8.77 -7.20
N PRO A 50 -1.95 9.22 -6.67
CA PRO A 50 -0.67 8.62 -7.02
C PRO A 50 -0.58 7.13 -6.62
N TRP A 51 -1.16 6.74 -5.48
CA TRP A 51 -1.18 5.35 -5.03
C TRP A 51 -2.11 4.48 -5.87
N VAL A 52 -3.25 5.02 -6.28
CA VAL A 52 -4.19 4.36 -7.18
C VAL A 52 -3.57 4.14 -8.54
N GLU A 53 -2.88 5.14 -9.08
CA GLU A 53 -2.17 5.04 -10.35
C GLU A 53 -1.03 4.02 -10.28
N MET A 54 -0.21 4.06 -9.23
CA MET A 54 0.84 3.05 -9.02
C MET A 54 0.28 1.63 -8.91
N ALA A 55 -0.83 1.45 -8.18
CA ALA A 55 -1.49 0.15 -8.07
C ALA A 55 -2.06 -0.34 -9.40
N LYS A 56 -2.59 0.57 -10.22
CA LYS A 56 -3.05 0.24 -11.59
C LYS A 56 -1.89 -0.24 -12.44
N ARG A 57 -0.76 0.48 -12.43
CA ARG A 57 0.47 0.09 -13.16
C ARG A 57 1.03 -1.24 -12.67
N GLU A 58 1.11 -1.47 -11.36
CA GLU A 58 1.54 -2.78 -10.81
C GLU A 58 0.61 -3.91 -11.25
N LYS A 59 -0.70 -3.67 -11.26
CA LYS A 59 -1.69 -4.65 -11.72
C LYS A 59 -1.48 -4.97 -13.20
N GLU A 60 -1.39 -3.96 -14.06
CA GLU A 60 -1.16 -4.11 -15.50
C GLU A 60 0.14 -4.86 -15.80
N ASN A 61 1.25 -4.43 -15.16
CA ASN A 61 2.55 -5.11 -15.29
C ASN A 61 2.46 -6.56 -14.81
N HIS A 62 1.76 -6.82 -13.71
CA HIS A 62 1.59 -8.18 -13.21
C HIS A 62 0.86 -9.08 -14.20
N TYR A 63 -0.23 -8.60 -14.81
CA TYR A 63 -0.95 -9.36 -15.84
C TYR A 63 -0.12 -9.56 -17.11
N ALA A 64 0.64 -8.54 -17.53
CA ALA A 64 1.52 -8.62 -18.69
C ALA A 64 2.67 -9.63 -18.47
N MET A 65 3.29 -9.63 -17.28
CA MET A 65 4.39 -10.53 -16.93
C MET A 65 3.91 -11.95 -16.60
N ASN A 66 2.64 -12.12 -16.23
CA ASN A 66 2.07 -13.42 -15.85
C ASN A 66 0.83 -13.72 -16.71
N PRO A 67 1.02 -13.96 -18.02
CA PRO A 67 -0.08 -14.36 -18.89
C PRO A 67 -0.67 -15.69 -18.38
N GLY A 68 -1.97 -15.70 -18.08
CA GLY A 68 -2.67 -16.85 -17.49
C GLY A 68 -2.82 -16.82 -15.96
N TYR A 69 -2.38 -15.75 -15.29
CA TYR A 69 -2.65 -15.56 -13.86
C TYR A 69 -4.15 -15.48 -13.57
N LYS A 70 -4.67 -16.41 -12.78
CA LYS A 70 -6.02 -16.39 -12.19
C LYS A 70 -5.92 -16.30 -10.66
N TYR A 71 -6.75 -15.42 -10.08
CA TYR A 71 -6.95 -15.26 -8.65
C TYR A 71 -8.25 -15.94 -8.22
#